data_AF-A0A2M8L1A0-F1
#
_entry.id   AF-A0A2M8L1A0-F1
#
_cell.length_a   1.000
_cell.length_b   1.000
_cell.length_c   1.000
_cell.angle_alpha   90.00
_cell.angle_beta   90.00
_cell.angle_gamma   90.00
#
_symmetry.space_group_name_H-M   'P 1'
#
loop_
_entity.id
_entity.type
_entity.pdbx_description
1 polymer ?
#
loop_
_entity_poly.entity_id
_entity_poly.type
_entity_poly.pdbx_seq_one_letter_code
_entity_poly.pdbx_strand_id
1 'polypeptide(L)' 'RIIRDYRENMFNILVATDVAARGLDIADISHVINYDQPNNYDDYTHRIGRTGRGNALGFALTFIE' A
#
# COMPACT_ATOMS: atom_id res chain seq x y z
N ARG A 1 12.83 5.13 9.35
CA ARG A 1 13.07 3.90 10.13
C ARG A 1 12.15 2.77 9.69
N ILE A 2 10.83 2.91 9.85
CA ILE A 2 9.84 1.87 9.48
C ILE A 2 10.05 1.30 8.06
N ILE A 3 10.18 2.16 7.04
CA ILE A 3 10.37 1.68 5.65
C ILE A 3 11.68 0.89 5.45
N ARG A 4 12.75 1.28 6.17
CA ARG A 4 14.02 0.55 6.10
C ARG A 4 13.84 -0.83 6.73
N ASP A 5 13.26 -0.88 7.92
CA ASP A 5 13.04 -2.13 8.65
C ASP A 5 12.10 -3.08 7.85
N TYR A 6 11.11 -2.54 7.13
CA TYR A 6 10.30 -3.30 6.16
C TYR A 6 11.14 -3.88 5.00
N ARG A 7 11.99 -3.05 4.38
CA ARG A 7 12.88 -3.48 3.29
C ARG A 7 13.93 -4.51 3.75
N GLU A 8 14.30 -4.49 5.03
CA GLU A 8 15.18 -5.46 5.67
C GLU A 8 14.44 -6.72 6.14
N ASN A 9 13.15 -6.88 5.79
CA ASN A 9 12.29 -8.01 6.17
C ASN A 9 12.15 -8.21 7.69
N MET A 10 12.30 -7.14 8.49
CA MET A 10 12.05 -7.20 9.94
C MET A 10 10.56 -7.41 10.22
N PHE A 11 9.69 -7.00 9.29
CA PHE A 11 8.28 -7.30 9.25
C PHE A 11 7.79 -7.22 7.80
N ASN A 12 6.70 -7.94 7.50
CA ASN A 12 6.20 -8.09 6.13
C ASN A 12 4.83 -7.44 5.91
N ILE A 13 4.26 -6.82 6.96
CA ILE A 13 2.94 -6.17 6.91
C ILE A 13 3.09 -4.76 7.45
N LEU A 14 2.61 -3.78 6.68
CA LEU A 14 2.49 -2.39 7.10
C LEU A 14 1.02 -2.00 7.16
N VAL A 15 0.58 -1.47 8.30
CA VAL A 15 -0.75 -0.90 8.48
C VAL A 15 -0.61 0.62 8.57
N ALA A 16 -1.35 1.35 7.75
CA ALA A 16 -1.29 2.81 7.69
C ALA A 16 -2.63 3.41 7.27
N THR A 17 -2.87 4.66 7.68
CA THR A 17 -3.93 5.52 7.14
C THR A 17 -3.39 6.37 5.99
N ASP A 18 -4.28 6.94 5.16
CA ASP A 18 -3.87 7.82 4.05
C ASP A 18 -3.00 8.98 4.53
N VAL A 19 -3.33 9.56 5.68
CA VAL A 19 -2.58 10.67 6.28
C VAL A 19 -1.17 10.22 6.67
N ALA A 20 -1.03 9.05 7.31
CA ALA A 20 0.26 8.52 7.72
C ALA A 20 1.13 8.07 6.54
N ALA A 21 0.50 7.67 5.42
CA ALA A 21 1.18 7.20 4.22
C ALA A 21 1.68 8.33 3.30
N ARG A 22 1.16 9.55 3.43
CA ARG A 22 1.58 10.69 2.60
C ARG A 22 3.06 11.01 2.82
N GLY A 23 3.81 11.13 1.72
CA GLY A 23 5.25 11.38 1.74
C GLY A 23 6.10 10.14 2.03
N LEU A 24 5.50 8.97 2.28
CA LEU A 24 6.23 7.72 2.33
C LEU A 24 6.37 7.13 0.92
N ASP A 25 7.62 6.94 0.49
CA ASP A 25 7.91 6.19 -0.73
C ASP A 25 7.95 4.69 -0.42
N ILE A 26 6.78 4.08 -0.51
CA ILE A 26 6.57 2.65 -0.36
C ILE A 26 6.25 2.10 -1.73
N ALA A 27 7.30 1.65 -2.43
CA ALA A 27 7.22 1.01 -3.72
C ALA A 27 7.36 -0.52 -3.56
N ASP A 28 7.02 -1.25 -4.62
CA ASP A 28 7.29 -2.68 -4.80
C ASP A 28 6.64 -3.59 -3.73
N ILE A 29 5.42 -3.24 -3.33
CA ILE A 29 4.59 -4.11 -2.49
C ILE A 29 3.87 -5.12 -3.39
N SER A 30 3.79 -6.39 -2.98
CA SER A 30 3.07 -7.42 -3.75
C SER A 30 1.55 -7.32 -3.62
N HIS A 31 1.06 -6.86 -2.47
CA HIS A 31 -0.36 -6.79 -2.13
C HIS A 31 -0.71 -5.49 -1.43
N VAL A 32 -1.82 -4.88 -1.83
CA VAL A 32 -2.46 -3.76 -1.13
C VAL A 32 -3.82 -4.23 -0.65
N ILE A 33 -4.11 -4.06 0.64
CA ILE A 33 -5.40 -4.42 1.25
C ILE A 33 -6.05 -3.14 1.76
N ASN A 34 -7.12 -2.70 1.11
CA ASN A 34 -7.99 -1.65 1.60
C ASN A 34 -8.95 -2.28 2.61
N TYR A 35 -8.55 -2.27 3.89
CA TYR A 35 -9.39 -2.76 4.98
C TYR A 35 -10.67 -1.93 5.07
N ASP A 36 -10.52 -0.59 5.10
CA ASP A 36 -11.62 0.35 4.95
C ASP A 36 -11.70 0.84 3.50
N GLN A 37 -12.92 0.94 2.98
CA GLN A 37 -13.17 1.47 1.63
C GLN A 37 -12.57 2.88 1.50
N PRO A 38 -11.84 3.17 0.41
CA PRO A 38 -11.32 4.51 0.15
C PRO A 38 -12.45 5.54 0.04
N ASN A 39 -12.23 6.73 0.60
CA ASN A 39 -13.24 7.80 0.61
C ASN A 39 -13.54 8.35 -0.80
N ASN A 40 -12.57 8.27 -1.70
CA ASN A 40 -12.69 8.72 -3.08
C ASN A 40 -11.77 7.89 -4.00
N TYR A 41 -11.95 8.08 -5.31
CA TYR A 41 -11.22 7.36 -6.35
C TYR A 41 -9.71 7.67 -6.38
N ASP A 42 -9.33 8.91 -6.04
CA ASP A 42 -7.93 9.32 -6.04
C ASP A 42 -7.16 8.62 -4.91
N ASP A 43 -7.75 8.54 -3.72
CA ASP A 43 -7.21 7.78 -2.59
C ASP A 43 -7.07 6.30 -2.95
N TYR A 44 -8.09 5.70 -3.59
CA TYR A 44 -7.99 4.33 -4.09
C TYR A 44 -6.79 4.15 -5.03
N THR A 45 -6.68 5.01 -6.05
CA THR A 45 -5.61 4.94 -7.06
C THR A 45 -4.23 5.12 -6.42
N HIS A 46 -4.08 6.04 -5.46
CA HIS A 46 -2.84 6.25 -4.71
C HIS A 46 -2.44 5.07 -3.83
N ARG A 47 -3.42 4.39 -3.23
CA ARG A 47 -3.19 3.17 -2.42
C ARG A 47 -2.77 2.00 -3.30
N ILE A 48 -3.52 1.69 -4.36
CA ILE A 48 -3.20 0.56 -5.23
C ILE A 48 -1.93 0.77 -6.05
N GLY A 49 -1.55 2.02 -6.34
CA GLY A 49 -0.29 2.37 -7.03
C GLY A 49 0.99 2.03 -6.25
N ARG A 50 0.86 1.43 -5.05
CA ARG A 50 1.97 0.87 -4.27
C ARG A 50 2.34 -0.56 -4.68
N THR A 51 1.50 -1.20 -5.49
CA THR A 51 1.77 -2.51 -6.10
C THR A 51 1.82 -2.42 -7.63
N GLY A 52 2.26 -3.50 -8.29
CA GLY A 52 2.14 -3.67 -9.75
C GLY A 52 2.95 -2.69 -10.60
N ARG A 53 4.14 -2.27 -10.15
CA ARG A 53 5.00 -1.35 -10.90
C ARG A 53 5.87 -2.09 -11.94
N GLY A 54 6.03 -1.51 -13.12
CA GLY A 54 6.84 -2.08 -14.20
C GLY A 54 6.28 -3.42 -14.70
N ASN A 55 7.11 -4.46 -14.72
CA ASN A 55 6.71 -5.82 -15.13
C ASN A 55 6.23 -6.69 -13.94
N ALA A 56 6.14 -6.14 -12.73
CA ALA A 56 5.69 -6.89 -11.57
C ALA A 56 4.16 -7.05 -11.58
N LEU A 57 3.68 -8.26 -11.28
CA LEU A 57 2.27 -8.47 -10.95
C LEU A 57 1.99 -7.93 -9.54
N GLY A 58 0.85 -7.29 -9.37
CA GLY A 58 0.40 -6.72 -8.11
C GLY A 58 -1.08 -6.98 -7.87
N PHE A 59 -1.45 -7.14 -6.60
CA PHE A 59 -2.83 -7.42 -6.20
C PHE A 59 -3.36 -6.34 -5.28
N ALA A 60 -4.59 -5.89 -5.54
CA ALA A 60 -5.32 -4.99 -4.67
C ALA A 60 -6.64 -5.63 -4.27
N LEU A 61 -6.89 -5.75 -2.97
CA LEU A 61 -8.14 -6.24 -2.41
C LEU A 61 -8.79 -5.13 -1.60
N THR A 62 -10.10 -4.96 -1.77
CA THR A 62 -10.89 -3.97 -1.03
C THR A 62 -12.05 -4.69 -0.39
N PHE A 63 -12.20 -4.53 0.92
CA PHE A 63 -13.43 -4.94 1.58
C PHE A 63 -14.52 -3.92 1.28
N ILE A 64 -15.69 -4.41 0.87
CA ILE A 64 -16.86 -3.61 0.50
C ILE A 64 -18.00 -4.03 1.44
N GLU A 65 -18.69 -3.06 2.01
CA GLU A 65 -19.89 -3.24 2.83
C GLU A 65 -21.15 -2.82 2.06
#